data_AF-A0AA88YU07-F1
#
_entry.id   AF-A0AA88YU07-F1
#
_cell.length_a   1.000
_cell.length_b   1.000
_cell.length_c   1.000
_cell.angle_alpha   90.00
_cell.angle_beta   90.00
_cell.angle_gamma   90.00
#
_symmetry.space_group_name_H-M   'P 1'
#
loop_
_entity.id
_entity.type
_entity.pdbx_description
1 polymer ?
#
loop_
_entity_poly.entity_id
_entity_poly.type
_entity_poly.pdbx_seq_one_letter_code
_entity_poly.pdbx_strand_id
1 'polypeptide(L)' 'YLLIIKGHSSAVGVSAYKSTGSWLWTDGSTVDAAVFGPGEPTNNAGEECGLLAAATGFQLNDALCSNPRSFLCDRTIYK' A
#
# COMPACT_ATOMS: atom_id res chain seq x y z
N TYR A 1 16.12 -1.19 4.30
CA TYR A 1 15.62 -0.85 5.65
C TYR A 1 14.61 0.27 5.51
N LEU A 2 13.33 -0.06 5.61
CA LEU A 2 12.28 0.95 5.66
C LEU A 2 12.28 1.53 7.08
N LEU A 3 12.86 2.72 7.24
CA LEU A 3 12.81 3.45 8.51
C LEU A 3 11.42 4.07 8.66
N ILE A 4 10.42 3.26 9.03
CA ILE A 4 9.17 3.81 9.54
C ILE A 4 9.47 4.31 10.95
N ILE A 5 9.70 5.62 11.07
CA ILE A 5 9.96 6.30 12.34
C ILE A 5 8.80 5.96 13.29
N LYS A 6 9.11 5.34 14.44
CA LYS A 6 8.12 5.05 15.48
C LYS A 6 7.45 6.36 15.90
N GLY A 7 6.22 6.59 15.45
CA GLY A 7 5.48 7.84 15.67
C GLY A 7 4.55 8.26 14.53
N HIS A 8 4.65 7.66 13.33
CA HIS A 8 3.74 7.96 12.21
C HIS A 8 2.41 7.18 12.29
N SER A 9 1.38 7.72 11.63
CA SER A 9 -0.01 7.26 11.50
C SER A 9 -0.19 5.73 11.49
N SER A 10 -1.33 5.26 12.03
CA SER A 10 -1.71 3.82 12.06
C SER A 10 -1.77 3.14 10.69
N ALA A 11 -1.76 3.93 9.61
CA ALA A 11 -1.64 3.49 8.24
C ALA A 11 -0.90 4.55 7.40
N VAL A 12 -0.15 4.10 6.39
CA VAL A 12 0.56 4.97 5.44
C VAL A 12 0.29 4.53 4.00
N GLY A 13 -0.07 5.48 3.13
CA GLY A 13 -0.31 5.21 1.71
C GLY A 13 0.97 4.82 0.97
N VAL A 14 0.82 3.93 0.00
CA VAL A 14 1.89 3.51 -0.92
C VAL A 14 1.38 3.52 -2.35
N SER A 15 2.28 3.36 -3.31
CA SER A 15 1.99 3.42 -4.74
C SER A 15 1.37 2.15 -5.34
N ALA A 16 0.71 1.32 -4.51
CA ALA A 16 -0.06 0.18 -5.01
C ALA A 16 -1.49 0.62 -5.37
N TYR A 17 -2.03 0.13 -6.47
CA TYR A 17 -3.41 0.37 -6.87
C TYR A 17 -3.97 -0.80 -7.68
N LYS A 18 -5.31 -0.92 -7.71
CA LYS A 18 -6.01 -1.93 -8.50
C LYS A 18 -6.30 -1.40 -9.90
N SER A 19 -5.94 -2.17 -10.93
CA SER A 19 -6.20 -1.87 -12.34
C SER A 19 -6.67 -3.12 -13.06
N THR A 20 -7.87 -3.08 -13.66
CA THR A 20 -8.43 -4.17 -14.49
C THR A 20 -8.34 -5.56 -13.83
N GLY A 21 -8.59 -5.63 -12.51
CA GLY A 21 -8.59 -6.89 -11.76
C GLY A 21 -7.23 -7.34 -11.20
N SER A 22 -6.14 -6.60 -11.47
CA SER A 22 -4.81 -6.87 -10.92
C SER A 22 -4.32 -5.72 -10.05
N TRP A 23 -3.47 -6.02 -9.06
CA TRP A 23 -2.78 -5.00 -8.27
C TRP A 23 -1.42 -4.68 -8.90
N LEU A 24 -1.17 -3.39 -9.10
CA LEU A 24 0.03 -2.86 -9.72
C LEU A 24 0.69 -1.81 -8.81
N TRP A 25 2.00 -1.71 -8.88
CA TRP A 25 2.74 -0.54 -8.43
C TRP A 25 2.68 0.55 -9.52
N THR A 26 2.87 1.82 -9.16
CA THR A 26 2.84 2.94 -10.13
C THR A 26 3.93 2.88 -11.20
N ASP A 27 4.95 2.03 -11.03
CA ASP A 27 5.96 1.75 -12.07
C ASP A 27 5.48 0.71 -13.11
N GLY A 28 4.29 0.16 -12.94
CA GLY A 28 3.67 -0.84 -13.80
C GLY A 28 3.97 -2.28 -13.41
N SER A 29 4.83 -2.54 -12.42
CA SER A 29 5.11 -3.89 -11.95
C SER A 29 3.94 -4.47 -11.13
N THR A 30 3.78 -5.79 -11.18
CA THR A 30 2.71 -6.48 -10.46
C THR A 30 3.01 -6.58 -8.97
N VAL A 31 2.01 -6.31 -8.13
CA VAL A 31 2.10 -6.52 -6.68
C VAL A 31 2.05 -8.02 -6.38
N ASP A 32 3.00 -8.51 -5.60
CA ASP A 32 2.97 -9.89 -5.11
C ASP A 32 1.83 -10.07 -4.10
N ALA A 33 0.96 -11.06 -4.31
CA ALA A 33 -0.14 -11.37 -3.39
C ALA A 33 0.35 -11.66 -1.96
N ALA A 34 1.59 -12.14 -1.79
CA ALA A 34 2.18 -12.45 -0.49
C ALA A 34 2.45 -11.20 0.39
N VAL A 35 2.42 -9.99 -0.18
CA VAL A 35 2.64 -8.76 0.61
C VAL A 35 1.37 -8.24 1.30
N PHE A 36 0.20 -8.78 0.96
CA PHE A 36 -1.07 -8.41 1.58
C PHE A 36 -1.18 -8.96 3.01
N GLY A 37 -1.86 -8.19 3.85
CA GLY A 37 -2.23 -8.61 5.20
C GLY A 37 -3.22 -9.78 5.17
N PRO A 38 -3.38 -10.49 6.30
CA PRO A 38 -4.35 -11.57 6.39
C PRO A 38 -5.77 -11.10 6.03
N GLY A 39 -6.37 -11.71 5.01
CA GLY A 39 -7.72 -11.39 4.54
C GLY A 39 -7.80 -10.28 3.49
N GLU A 40 -6.67 -9.66 3.12
CA GLU A 40 -6.60 -8.59 2.12
C GLU A 40 -6.13 -9.11 0.75
N PRO A 41 -6.47 -8.42 -0.35
CA PRO A 41 -7.37 -7.26 -0.43
C PRO A 41 -8.84 -7.66 -0.33
N THR A 42 -9.66 -6.87 0.36
CA THR A 42 -11.10 -7.12 0.55
C THR A 42 -11.98 -6.48 -0.52
N ASN A 43 -11.49 -5.42 -1.17
CA ASN A 43 -12.18 -4.60 -2.16
C ASN A 43 -13.52 -4.06 -1.63
N ASN A 44 -13.59 -3.71 -0.34
CA ASN A 44 -14.80 -3.17 0.25
C ASN A 44 -15.08 -1.78 -0.34
N ALA A 45 -16.32 -1.52 -0.78
CA ALA A 45 -16.73 -0.20 -1.26
C ALA A 45 -15.84 0.47 -2.35
N GLY A 46 -15.07 -0.30 -3.13
CA GLY A 46 -14.15 0.26 -4.14
C GLY A 46 -12.80 0.71 -3.56
N GLU A 47 -12.32 0.02 -2.52
CA GLU A 47 -10.96 0.14 -2.01
C GLU A 47 -9.93 -0.33 -3.06
N GLU A 48 -9.40 0.62 -3.82
CA GLU A 48 -8.53 0.36 -4.98
C GLU A 48 -7.13 0.96 -4.85
N CYS A 49 -6.80 1.55 -3.69
CA CYS A 49 -5.48 2.10 -3.39
C CYS A 49 -4.84 1.40 -2.20
N GLY A 50 -3.53 1.17 -2.24
CA GLY A 50 -2.80 0.44 -1.21
C GLY A 50 -2.31 1.33 -0.08
N LEU A 51 -2.37 0.79 1.14
CA LEU A 51 -1.70 1.33 2.32
C LEU A 51 -1.00 0.23 3.09
N LEU A 52 0.01 0.58 3.88
CA LEU A 52 0.62 -0.32 4.86
C LEU A 52 -0.02 -0.07 6.22
N ALA A 53 -0.61 -1.11 6.81
CA ALA A 53 -1.32 -1.02 8.08
C ALA A 53 -0.43 -1.44 9.26
N ALA A 54 -0.26 -0.58 10.26
CA ALA A 54 0.56 -0.90 11.43
C ALA A 54 0.01 -2.09 12.23
N ALA A 55 -1.32 -2.27 12.24
CA ALA A 55 -2.00 -3.36 12.93
C ALA A 55 -1.61 -4.76 12.40
N THR A 56 -1.20 -4.84 11.14
CA THR A 56 -0.72 -6.08 10.50
C THR A 56 0.81 -6.07 10.35
N GLY A 57 1.55 -5.25 11.10
CA GLY A 57 3.01 -5.19 10.96
C GLY A 57 3.46 -4.59 9.62
N PHE A 58 2.70 -3.62 9.10
CA PHE A 58 2.93 -2.93 7.81
C PHE A 58 2.81 -3.82 6.58
N GLN A 59 1.88 -4.79 6.62
CA GLN A 59 1.45 -5.51 5.41
C GLN A 59 0.46 -4.66 4.61
N LEU A 60 0.35 -4.95 3.31
CA LEU A 60 -0.49 -4.21 2.39
C LEU A 60 -1.98 -4.46 2.69
N ASN A 61 -2.75 -3.37 2.66
CA ASN A 61 -4.21 -3.38 2.73
C ASN A 61 -4.74 -2.45 1.62
N ASP A 62 -5.87 -2.78 1.05
CA ASP A 62 -6.60 -1.87 0.18
C ASP A 62 -7.39 -0.81 0.97
N ALA A 63 -7.61 0.34 0.34
CA ALA A 63 -8.25 1.49 0.92
C ALA A 63 -8.85 2.40 -0.14
N LEU A 64 -9.80 3.23 0.28
CA LEU A 64 -10.45 4.19 -0.60
C LEU A 64 -9.41 5.24 -1.01
N CYS A 65 -9.20 5.38 -2.32
CA CYS A 65 -8.25 6.33 -2.89
C CYS A 65 -8.57 7.80 -2.51
N SER A 66 -9.84 8.09 -2.23
CA SER A 66 -10.29 9.43 -1.84
C SER A 66 -9.92 9.82 -0.41
N ASN A 67 -9.50 8.87 0.44
CA ASN A 67 -9.13 9.17 1.82
C ASN A 67 -7.73 9.81 1.87
N PRO A 68 -7.59 11.04 2.37
CA PRO A 68 -6.29 11.67 2.50
C PRO A 68 -5.46 10.94 3.56
N ARG A 69 -4.23 10.56 3.20
CA ARG A 69 -3.29 9.85 4.08
C ARG A 69 -1.88 10.41 3.91
N SER A 70 -1.07 10.29 4.96
CA SER A 70 0.38 10.35 4.79
C SER A 70 0.83 9.24 3.84
N PHE A 71 1.89 9.47 3.06
CA PHE A 71 2.37 8.51 2.07
C PHE A 71 3.89 8.38 2.10
N LEU A 72 4.38 7.24 1.64
CA LEU A 72 5.81 7.00 1.42
C LEU A 72 6.14 7.28 -0.04
N CYS A 73 7.21 8.04 -0.28
CA CYS A 73 7.83 8.16 -1.58
C CYS A 73 9.01 7.20 -1.67
N ASP A 74 9.13 6.50 -2.79
CA ASP A 74 10.38 5.87 -3.17
C ASP A 74 11.23 6.83 -4.02
N ARG A 75 12.55 6.78 -3.83
CA ARG A 75 13.51 7.49 -4.67
C ARG A 75 14.62 6.52 -5.03
N THR A 76 14.53 5.96 -6.23
CA THR A 76 15.63 5.20 -6.82
C THR A 76 16.83 6.12 -7.05
N ILE A 77 17.91 5.90 -6.29
CA ILE A 77 19.20 6.53 -6.59
C ILE A 77 19.90 5.57 -7.55
N TYR A 78 19.99 5.93 -8.83
CA TYR A 78 20.80 5.19 -9.80
C TYR A 78 22.22 5.03 -9.24
N LYS A 79 22.72 3.79 -9.18
CA LYS A 79 24.11 3.48 -8.86
C LYS A 79 24.92 3.38 -10.14
#